data_AF-A0A2N0ZAP0-F1
#
_entry.id   AF-A0A2N0ZAP0-F1
#
_cell.length_a   1.000
_cell.length_b   1.000
_cell.length_c   1.000
_cell.angle_alpha   90.00
_cell.angle_beta   90.00
_cell.angle_gamma   90.00
#
_symmetry.space_group_name_H-M   'P 1'
#
loop_
_entity.id
_entity.type
_entity.pdbx_description
1 polymer ?
#
loop_
_entity_poly.entity_id
_entity_poly.type
_entity_poly.pdbx_seq_one_letter_code
_entity_poly.pdbx_strand_id
1 'polypeptide(L)' 'MSKYVKYSVVIGIIAFVLALVLFLTIDSPYPYLGGLVVAFIIFEISFFHLFGKERQKNKL' A
#
# COMPACT_ATOMS: atom_id res chain seq x y z
N MET A 1 2.84 18.37 0.68
CA MET A 1 2.36 16.99 0.43
C MET A 1 0.84 16.97 0.50
N SER A 2 0.13 16.68 -0.59
CA SER A 2 -1.34 16.60 -0.57
C SER A 2 -1.80 15.57 0.47
N LYS A 3 -2.87 15.83 1.23
CA LYS A 3 -3.38 14.96 2.31
C LYS A 3 -3.51 13.48 1.86
N TYR A 4 -3.81 13.28 0.59
CA TYR A 4 -3.96 11.99 -0.07
C TYR A 4 -2.67 11.18 -0.19
N VAL A 5 -1.54 11.84 -0.47
CA VAL A 5 -0.23 11.19 -0.47
C VAL A 5 0.10 10.67 0.92
N LYS A 6 -0.25 11.41 1.97
CA LYS A 6 -0.13 10.95 3.36
C LYS A 6 -0.98 9.69 3.60
N TYR A 7 -2.23 9.64 3.12
CA TYR A 7 -3.08 8.46 3.26
C TYR A 7 -2.55 7.23 2.51
N SER A 8 -2.12 7.36 1.25
CA SER A 8 -1.53 6.22 0.53
C SER A 8 -0.27 5.69 1.19
N VAL A 9 0.59 6.57 1.70
CA VAL A 9 1.81 6.16 2.41
C VAL A 9 1.46 5.41 3.70
N VAL A 10 0.50 5.90 4.49
CA VAL A 10 0.05 5.22 5.71
C VAL A 10 -0.55 3.85 5.40
N ILE A 11 -1.37 3.73 4.36
CA ILE A 11 -1.96 2.46 3.94
C ILE A 11 -0.87 1.47 3.50
N GLY A 12 0.12 1.93 2.73
CA GLY A 12 1.26 1.10 2.32
C GLY A 12 2.08 0.59 3.51
N ILE A 13 2.31 1.43 4.52
CA ILE A 13 3.03 1.05 5.75
C ILE A 13 2.24 -0.02 6.53
N ILE A 14 0.93 0.18 6.71
CA ILE A 14 0.07 -0.79 7.40
C ILE A 14 0.07 -2.13 6.67
N ALA A 15 -0.06 -2.11 5.35
CA ALA A 15 -0.03 -3.30 4.51
C ALA A 15 1.31 -4.04 4.60
N PHE A 16 2.43 -3.31 4.63
CA PHE A 16 3.76 -3.88 4.81
C PHE A 16 3.88 -4.60 6.14
N VAL A 17 3.48 -3.97 7.24
CA VAL A 17 3.54 -4.58 8.58
C VAL A 17 2.69 -5.85 8.64
N LEU A 18 1.47 -5.81 8.11
CA LEU A 18 0.58 -6.98 8.06
C LEU A 18 1.18 -8.12 7.22
N ALA A 19 1.70 -7.81 6.03
CA ALA A 19 2.32 -8.80 5.16
C ALA A 19 3.58 -9.40 5.79
N LEU A 20 4.40 -8.58 6.45
CA LEU A 20 5.62 -9.02 7.11
C LEU A 20 5.30 -9.97 8.28
N VAL A 21 4.30 -9.63 9.11
CA VAL A 21 3.81 -10.53 10.16
C VAL A 21 3.34 -11.85 9.55
N LEU A 22 2.52 -11.81 8.50
CA LEU A 22 2.06 -13.01 7.78
C LEU A 22 3.22 -13.87 7.27
N PHE A 23 4.19 -13.27 6.58
CA PHE A 23 5.31 -14.02 6.04
C PHE A 23 6.25 -14.58 7.10
N LEU A 24 6.42 -13.88 8.23
CA LEU A 24 7.11 -14.42 9.40
C LEU A 24 6.37 -15.59 10.01
N THR A 25 5.03 -15.53 10.11
CA THR A 25 4.24 -16.62 10.72
C THR A 25 4.18 -17.90 9.89
N ILE A 26 4.44 -17.82 8.58
CA ILE A 26 4.45 -19.01 7.70
C ILE A 26 5.86 -19.53 7.44
N ASP A 27 6.86 -19.08 8.20
CA ASP A 27 8.28 -19.42 8.03
C ASP A 27 8.75 -19.26 6.57
N SER A 28 8.29 -18.18 5.92
CA SER A 28 8.69 -17.89 4.54
C SER A 28 10.21 -17.72 4.46
N PRO A 29 10.88 -18.30 3.45
CA PRO A 29 12.33 -18.14 3.28
C PRO A 29 12.76 -16.69 3.03
N TYR A 30 11.84 -15.83 2.54
CA TYR A 30 12.12 -14.43 2.21
C TYR A 30 10.99 -13.49 2.66
N PRO A 31 10.76 -13.34 3.98
CA PRO A 31 9.58 -12.66 4.49
C PRO A 31 9.62 -11.14 4.23
N TYR A 32 10.81 -10.55 4.27
CA TYR A 32 11.02 -9.13 3.97
C TYR A 32 10.78 -8.80 2.50
N LEU A 33 11.29 -9.61 1.57
CA LEU A 33 11.08 -9.43 0.13
C LEU A 33 9.60 -9.61 -0.24
N GLY A 34 8.97 -10.67 0.28
CA GLY A 34 7.54 -10.91 0.08
C GLY A 34 6.69 -9.75 0.60
N GLY A 35 6.96 -9.31 1.84
CA GLY A 35 6.26 -8.18 2.45
C GLY A 35 6.43 -6.89 1.64
N LEU A 36 7.64 -6.63 1.13
CA LEU A 36 7.94 -5.43 0.36
C LEU A 36 7.22 -5.41 -1.00
N VAL A 37 7.18 -6.56 -1.70
CA VAL A 37 6.42 -6.68 -2.97
C VAL A 37 4.93 -6.47 -2.72
N VAL A 38 4.36 -7.11 -1.71
CA VAL A 38 2.92 -6.98 -1.38
C VAL A 38 2.59 -5.54 -0.99
N ALA A 39 3.41 -4.91 -0.15
CA ALA A 39 3.22 -3.52 0.25
C ALA A 39 3.29 -2.56 -0.94
N PHE A 40 4.23 -2.79 -1.86
CA PHE A 40 4.40 -1.96 -3.06
C PHE A 40 3.16 -2.05 -3.96
N ILE A 41 2.64 -3.25 -4.21
CA ILE A 41 1.43 -3.46 -5.01
C ILE A 41 0.21 -2.78 -4.34
N ILE A 42 0.02 -2.96 -3.04
CA ILE A 42 -1.10 -2.34 -2.31
C ILE A 42 -0.97 -0.81 -2.31
N PHE A 43 0.24 -0.28 -2.16
CA PHE A 43 0.52 1.14 -2.27
C PHE A 43 0.15 1.68 -3.65
N GLU A 44 0.53 0.98 -4.73
CA GLU A 44 0.23 1.38 -6.11
C GLU A 44 -1.27 1.38 -6.39
N ILE A 45 -1.99 0.33 -5.97
CA ILE A 45 -3.45 0.25 -6.09
C ILE A 45 -4.12 1.39 -5.30
N SER A 46 -3.67 1.65 -4.08
CA SER A 46 -4.22 2.71 -3.23
C SER A 46 -3.98 4.09 -3.84
N PHE A 47 -2.78 4.31 -4.40
CA PHE A 47 -2.43 5.53 -5.11
C PHE A 47 -3.28 5.72 -6.36
N PHE A 48 -3.40 4.69 -7.21
CA PHE A 48 -4.22 4.73 -8.42
C PHE A 48 -5.70 4.97 -8.12
N HIS A 49 -6.24 4.31 -7.10
CA HIS A 49 -7.63 4.47 -6.70
C HIS A 49 -7.91 5.87 -6.17
N LEU A 50 -7.03 6.42 -5.32
CA LEU A 50 -7.19 7.80 -4.83
C LEU A 50 -7.05 8.83 -5.95
N PHE A 51 -6.07 8.68 -6.85
CA PHE A 51 -5.87 9.58 -7.99
C PHE A 51 -7.04 9.52 -8.98
N GLY A 52 -7.57 8.33 -9.26
CA GLY A 52 -8.74 8.15 -10.11
C GLY A 52 -10.00 8.80 -9.53
N LYS A 53 -10.16 8.74 -8.20
CA LYS A 53 -11.28 9.38 -7.50
C LYS A 53 -11.22 10.91 -7.58
N GLU A 54 -10.03 11.52 -7.53
CA GLU A 54 -9.88 12.97 -7.71
C GLU A 54 -10.18 13.42 -9.14
N ARG A 55 -9.82 12.64 -10.16
CA ARG A 55 -10.10 12.98 -11.56
C ARG A 55 -11.60 13.01 -11.87
N GLN A 56 -12.40 12.23 -11.15
CA GLN A 56 -13.87 12.35 -11.19
C GLN A 56 -14.39 13.52 -10.34
N LYS A 57 -13.80 13.77 -9.17
CA LYS A 57 -14.31 14.80 -8.24
C LYS A 57 -14.00 16.23 -8.69
N ASN A 58 -12.96 16.44 -9.50
CA ASN A 58 -12.57 17.74 -10.05
C ASN A 58 -13.17 18.02 -11.46
N LYS A 59 -14.14 17.20 -11.89
CA LYS A 59 -14.94 17.39 -13.12
C LYS A 59 -16.39 17.82 -12.83
N LEU A 60 -16.71 18.16 -11.57
CA LEU A 60 -17.95 18.83 -11.15
C LEU A 60 -17.65 20.30 -10.89
#